data_AF-A0A524MM52-F1
#
_entry.id   AF-A0A524MM52-F1
#
_cell.length_a   1.000
_cell.length_b   1.000
_cell.length_c   1.000
_cell.angle_alpha   90.00
_cell.angle_beta   90.00
_cell.angle_gamma   90.00
#
_symmetry.space_group_name_H-M   'P 1'
#
loop_
_entity.id
_entity.type
_entity.pdbx_description
1 polymer ?
#
loop_
_entity_poly.entity_id
_entity_poly.type
_entity_poly.pdbx_seq_one_letter_code
_entity_poly.pdbx_strand_id
1 'polypeptide(L)'
;MTWIRINQEVDAIVQFHPGSSVPALKAINWQGTRRTFVGMPQIEADLESLTYDIRDKWTRYAIRFDRGRQRWTLEGLDDSWIMAPHELPRPKYFPPP
;
A
#
# COMPACT_ATOMS: atom_id res chain seq x y z
N MET A 1 -7.19 14.56 3.30
CA MET A 1 -6.88 13.17 3.65
C MET A 1 -8.10 12.35 3.29
N THR A 2 -8.07 11.63 2.17
CA THR A 2 -9.22 10.81 1.76
C THR A 2 -8.77 9.37 1.69
N TRP A 3 -9.08 8.61 2.72
CA TRP A 3 -8.90 7.15 2.70
C TRP A 3 -9.83 6.55 1.64
N ILE A 4 -9.26 5.83 0.67
CA ILE A 4 -10.03 5.17 -0.38
C ILE A 4 -10.26 3.72 0.05
N ARG A 5 -11.52 3.36 0.31
CA ARG A 5 -11.92 1.96 0.52
C ARG A 5 -12.02 1.24 -0.82
N ILE A 6 -11.37 0.08 -0.93
CA ILE A 6 -11.31 -0.71 -2.17
C ILE A 6 -11.97 -2.08 -1.97
N ASN A 7 -11.59 -2.81 -0.91
CA ASN A 7 -12.08 -4.17 -0.61
C ASN A 7 -12.01 -5.13 -1.81
N GLN A 8 -10.84 -5.21 -2.44
CA GLN A 8 -10.62 -6.05 -3.62
C GLN A 8 -9.64 -7.20 -3.32
N GLU A 9 -9.96 -8.40 -3.79
CA GLU A 9 -9.04 -9.54 -3.76
C GLU A 9 -7.84 -9.29 -4.68
N VAL A 10 -6.64 -9.59 -4.19
CA VAL A 10 -5.37 -9.36 -4.89
C VAL A 10 -4.48 -10.58 -4.77
N ASP A 11 -3.61 -10.81 -5.75
CA ASP A 11 -2.54 -11.79 -5.59
C ASP A 11 -1.40 -11.18 -4.79
N ALA A 12 -0.90 -11.89 -3.78
CA ALA A 12 0.20 -11.43 -2.95
C ALA A 12 1.45 -12.28 -3.13
N ILE A 13 2.60 -11.62 -3.19
CA ILE A 13 3.92 -12.25 -3.12
C ILE A 13 4.42 -12.07 -1.70
N VAL A 14 4.67 -13.18 -1.02
CA VAL A 14 5.12 -13.20 0.36
C VAL A 14 6.44 -13.95 0.49
N GLN A 15 7.22 -13.57 1.51
CA GLN A 15 8.41 -14.28 1.93
C GLN A 15 8.17 -14.86 3.33
N PHE A 16 8.41 -16.16 3.49
CA PHE A 16 8.42 -16.80 4.79
C PHE A 16 9.85 -16.81 5.34
N HIS A 17 10.02 -16.30 6.55
CA HIS A 17 11.30 -16.34 7.26
C HIS A 17 11.27 -17.46 8.29
N PRO A 18 12.34 -18.28 8.42
CA PRO A 18 12.47 -19.23 9.50
C PRO A 18 12.31 -18.52 10.85
N GLY A 19 11.43 -19.05 11.71
CA GLY A 19 11.13 -18.46 13.03
C GLY A 19 10.05 -17.37 13.04
N SER A 20 9.52 -16.95 11.88
CA SER A 20 8.37 -16.03 11.83
C SER A 20 7.06 -16.80 11.68
N SER A 21 6.08 -16.51 12.52
CA SER A 21 4.71 -17.03 12.42
C SER A 21 3.85 -16.26 11.40
N VAL A 22 4.41 -15.20 10.82
CA VAL A 22 3.71 -14.26 9.94
C VAL A 22 4.51 -14.11 8.63
N PRO A 23 3.87 -14.26 7.45
CA PRO A 23 4.53 -14.01 6.18
C PRO A 23 4.87 -12.54 6.01
N ALA A 24 6.06 -12.24 5.49
CA ALA A 24 6.43 -10.89 5.10
C ALA A 24 5.86 -10.58 3.70
N LEU A 25 4.90 -9.66 3.64
CA LEU A 25 4.31 -9.21 2.37
C LEU A 25 5.31 -8.38 1.56
N LYS A 26 5.66 -8.85 0.35
CA LYS A 26 6.65 -8.20 -0.53
C LYS A 26 6.03 -7.42 -1.67
N ALA A 27 4.95 -7.93 -2.23
CA ALA A 27 4.25 -7.27 -3.32
C ALA A 27 2.80 -7.73 -3.42
N ILE A 28 1.97 -6.93 -4.08
CA ILE A 28 0.68 -7.38 -4.59
C ILE A 28 0.59 -7.15 -6.10
N ASN A 29 -0.25 -7.94 -6.77
CA ASN A 29 -0.72 -7.65 -8.11
C ASN A 29 -2.11 -7.02 -8.01
N TRP A 30 -2.23 -5.77 -8.43
CA TRP A 30 -3.48 -5.02 -8.37
C TRP A 30 -3.67 -4.25 -9.67
N GLN A 31 -4.83 -4.39 -10.31
CA GLN A 31 -5.16 -3.79 -11.61
C GLN A 31 -4.12 -4.12 -12.71
N GLY A 32 -3.61 -5.34 -12.73
CA GLY A 32 -2.59 -5.79 -13.68
C GLY A 32 -1.20 -5.19 -13.47
N THR A 33 -1.00 -4.42 -12.39
CA THR A 33 0.28 -3.82 -12.03
C THR A 33 0.81 -4.42 -10.75
N ARG A 34 2.07 -4.89 -10.78
CA ARG A 34 2.78 -5.32 -9.58
C ARG A 34 3.21 -4.11 -8.75
N ARG A 35 2.75 -4.04 -7.50
CA ARG A 35 3.19 -3.05 -6.50
C ARG A 35 4.14 -3.76 -5.53
N THR A 36 5.41 -3.42 -5.60
CA THR A 36 6.44 -3.97 -4.69
C THR A 36 6.62 -3.03 -3.52
N PHE A 37 6.63 -3.58 -2.31
CA PHE A 37 6.78 -2.83 -1.06
C PHE A 37 8.23 -2.89 -0.58
N VAL A 38 8.79 -1.72 -0.26
CA VAL A 38 10.17 -1.60 0.23
C VAL A 38 10.22 -1.45 1.76
N GLY A 39 9.14 -0.95 2.37
CA GLY A 39 9.04 -0.73 3.82
C GLY A 39 8.72 -1.99 4.63
N MET A 40 8.93 -1.93 5.94
CA MET A 40 8.44 -2.93 6.88
C MET A 40 6.96 -2.63 7.20
N PRO A 41 6.02 -3.54 6.91
CA PRO A 41 4.63 -3.37 7.35
C PRO A 41 4.55 -3.33 8.87
N GLN A 42 3.65 -2.51 9.39
CA GLN A 42 3.06 -2.79 10.69
C GLN A 42 2.03 -3.91 10.50
N ILE A 43 2.12 -4.96 11.32
CA ILE A 43 1.26 -6.13 11.19
C ILE A 43 0.46 -6.31 12.46
N GLU A 44 -0.86 -6.36 12.31
CA GLU A 44 -1.79 -6.73 13.35
C GLU A 44 -2.29 -8.15 13.05
N ALA A 45 -2.17 -9.04 14.03
CA ALA A 45 -2.47 -10.45 13.87
C ALA A 45 -3.65 -10.84 14.74
N ASP A 46 -4.72 -11.31 14.10
CA ASP A 46 -5.86 -11.94 14.74
C ASP A 46 -5.84 -13.46 14.51
N LEU A 47 -6.71 -14.17 15.20
CA LEU A 47 -6.87 -15.63 15.05
C LEU A 47 -7.18 -16.02 13.61
N GLU A 48 -8.04 -15.25 12.93
CA GLU A 48 -8.53 -15.58 11.58
C GLU A 48 -7.85 -14.76 10.48
N SER A 49 -7.15 -13.67 10.82
CA SER A 49 -6.61 -12.77 9.80
C SER A 49 -5.30 -12.09 10.20
N LEU A 50 -4.61 -11.55 9.21
CA LEU A 50 -3.44 -10.71 9.37
C LEU A 50 -3.68 -9.41 8.60
N THR A 51 -3.59 -8.28 9.28
CA THR A 51 -3.75 -6.96 8.68
C THR A 51 -2.37 -6.31 8.56
N TYR A 52 -2.03 -5.90 7.34
CA TYR A 52 -0.77 -5.30 6.98
C TYR A 52 -1.02 -3.83 6.64
N ASP A 53 -0.41 -2.96 7.42
CA ASP A 53 -0.34 -1.54 7.12
C ASP A 53 1.04 -1.22 6.53
N ILE A 54 1.06 -0.91 5.24
CA ILE A 54 2.29 -0.70 4.49
C ILE A 54 2.34 0.74 4.02
N ARG A 55 3.41 1.43 4.40
CA ARG A 55 3.75 2.73 3.82
C ARG A 55 4.84 2.54 2.77
N ASP A 56 4.48 2.75 1.51
CA ASP A 56 5.43 2.81 0.40
C ASP A 56 5.47 4.25 -0.13
N LYS A 57 6.59 4.94 0.14
CA LYS A 57 6.78 6.38 -0.17
C LYS A 57 5.64 7.23 0.41
N TRP A 58 4.75 7.65 -0.47
CA TRP A 58 3.65 8.59 -0.25
C TRP A 58 2.29 7.88 -0.15
N THR A 59 2.26 6.57 -0.39
CA THR A 59 1.04 5.78 -0.41
C THR A 59 1.04 4.82 0.78
N ARG A 60 -0.05 4.85 1.54
CA ARG A 60 -0.35 3.84 2.56
C ARG A 60 -1.31 2.82 1.97
N TYR A 61 -1.08 1.54 2.24
CA TYR A 61 -1.90 0.42 1.81
C TYR A 61 -2.33 -0.36 3.06
N ALA A 62 -3.63 -0.65 3.18
CA ALA A 62 -4.13 -1.63 4.14
C ALA A 62 -4.47 -2.92 3.38
N ILE A 63 -3.80 -4.01 3.75
CA ILE A 63 -3.96 -5.30 3.10
C ILE A 63 -4.25 -6.34 4.16
N ARG A 64 -5.32 -7.11 3.99
CA ARG A 64 -5.68 -8.19 4.91
C ARG A 64 -5.47 -9.55 4.27
N PHE A 65 -4.86 -10.46 5.02
CA PHE A 65 -4.82 -11.88 4.71
C PHE A 65 -5.81 -12.63 5.59
N ASP A 66 -6.78 -13.28 4.97
CA ASP A 66 -7.73 -14.17 5.63
C ASP A 66 -7.12 -15.59 5.68
N ARG A 67 -6.82 -16.08 6.88
CA ARG A 67 -6.15 -17.37 7.09
C ARG A 67 -7.05 -18.54 6.72
N GLY A 68 -8.35 -18.43 7.00
CA GLY A 68 -9.31 -19.50 6.74
C GLY A 68 -9.58 -19.69 5.25
N ARG A 69 -9.63 -18.59 4.49
CA ARG A 69 -9.88 -18.60 3.04
C ARG A 69 -8.61 -18.55 2.20
N GLN A 70 -7.45 -18.39 2.84
CA GLN A 70 -6.15 -18.16 2.20
C GLN A 70 -6.20 -17.02 1.16
N ARG A 71 -6.90 -15.93 1.49
CA ARG A 71 -7.21 -14.84 0.56
C ARG A 71 -6.56 -13.54 0.99
N TRP A 72 -5.96 -12.83 0.04
CA TRP A 72 -5.44 -11.48 0.24
C TRP A 72 -6.43 -10.44 -0.30
N THR A 73 -6.68 -9.39 0.49
CA THR A 73 -7.61 -8.31 0.14
C THR A 73 -6.92 -6.97 0.34
N LEU A 74 -6.90 -6.12 -0.69
CA LEU A 74 -6.58 -4.71 -0.56
C LEU A 74 -7.83 -3.99 -0.02
N GLU A 75 -7.79 -3.61 1.26
CA GLU A 75 -8.93 -3.00 1.96
C GLU A 75 -9.02 -1.51 1.67
N GLY A 76 -7.87 -0.85 1.54
CA GLY A 76 -7.82 0.53 1.10
C GLY A 76 -6.42 1.06 0.86
N LEU A 77 -6.39 2.25 0.28
CA LEU A 77 -5.17 3.02 0.09
C LEU A 77 -5.39 4.50 0.41
N ASP A 78 -4.31 5.16 0.79
CA ASP A 78 -4.23 6.61 0.94
C ASP A 78 -3.00 7.12 0.19
N ASP A 79 -3.23 7.82 -0.91
CA ASP A 79 -2.23 8.43 -1.78
C ASP A 79 -2.13 9.95 -1.61
N SER A 80 -2.69 10.51 -0.52
CA SER A 80 -2.81 11.95 -0.27
C SER A 80 -1.47 12.70 -0.18
N TRP A 81 -0.32 12.01 -0.16
CA TRP A 81 1.00 12.63 -0.14
C TRP A 81 1.67 12.73 -1.52
N ILE A 82 1.01 12.26 -2.58
CA ILE A 82 1.39 12.62 -3.94
C ILE A 82 0.97 14.08 -4.13
N MET A 83 1.84 15.02 -3.75
CA MET A 83 1.74 16.38 -4.26
C MET A 83 1.76 16.27 -5.77
N ALA A 84 0.60 16.46 -6.40
CA ALA A 84 0.54 16.48 -7.83
C ALA A 84 1.46 17.62 -8.32
N PRO A 85 2.33 17.39 -9.33
CA PRO A 85 3.34 18.36 -9.76
C PRO A 85 2.78 19.64 -10.41
N HIS A 86 1.47 19.94 -10.26
CA HIS A 86 0.82 21.05 -10.95
C HIS A 86 0.69 22.35 -10.14
N GLU A 87 1.30 22.44 -8.94
CA GLU A 87 1.37 23.69 -8.16
C GLU A 87 2.81 24.21 -7.95
N LEU A 88 3.69 24.06 -8.95
CA LEU A 88 4.79 25.01 -9.02
C LEU A 88 4.19 26.39 -9.37
N PRO A 89 4.32 27.42 -8.51
CA PRO A 89 3.91 28.76 -8.90
C PRO A 89 4.70 29.12 -10.16
N ARG A 90 3.98 29.39 -11.25
CA ARG A 90 4.60 29.86 -12.49
C ARG A 90 5.49 31.06 -12.12
N PRO A 91 6.75 31.13 -12.57
CA PRO A 91 7.55 32.32 -12.34
C PRO A 91 6.74 33.52 -12.84
N LYS A 92 6.54 34.53 -11.98
CA LYS A 92 5.95 35.79 -12.39
C LYS A 92 6.80 36.31 -13.55
N TYR A 93 6.23 36.30 -14.75
CA TYR A 93 6.82 36.95 -15.91
C TYR A 93 6.97 38.42 -15.53
N PHE A 94 8.18 38.87 -15.25
CA PHE A 94 8.51 40.29 -15.25
C PHE A 94 8.75 40.66 -16.72
N PRO A 95 7.96 41.57 -17.31
CA PRO A 95 8.28 42.05 -18.65
C PRO A 95 9.65 42.78 -18.60
N PRO A 96 10.50 42.62 -19.64
CA PRO A 96 11.75 43.35 -19.71
C PRO A 96 11.50 44.88 -19.84
N PRO A 97 12.47 45.71 -19.41
CA PRO A 97 12.37 47.17 -19.42
C PRO A 97 12.28 47.76 -20.83
#